data_AF-A0A0D2CMI9-F1
#
_entry.id   AF-A0A0D2CMI9-F1
#
_cell.length_a   1.000
_cell.length_b   1.000
_cell.length_c   1.000
_cell.angle_alpha   90.00
_cell.angle_beta   90.00
_cell.angle_gamma   90.00
#
_symmetry.space_group_name_H-M   'P 1'
#
loop_
_entity.id
_entity.type
_entity.pdbx_description
1 polymer ?
#
loop_
_entity_poly.entity_id
_entity_poly.type
_entity_poly.pdbx_seq_one_letter_code
_entity_poly.pdbx_strand_id
1 'polypeptide(L)'
;MPSTTITAAAASTTLKMTASSSTAAEDQDIYDEIEIEDMTYDSNLQIYHYPCPCGDRFEITITDLRDGQDIAVCPSCSLMIRVIFDEADLPEVQQEKS
;
A
#
# COMPACT_ATOMS: atom_id res chain seq x y z
N MET A 1 39.38 -49.22 38.66
CA MET A 1 40.18 -48.19 37.96
C MET A 1 39.19 -47.20 37.34
N PRO A 2 39.47 -45.88 37.43
CA PRO A 2 38.49 -44.79 37.48
C PRO A 2 38.10 -44.26 36.09
N SER A 3 37.27 -43.21 36.09
CA SER A 3 37.05 -42.21 35.01
C SER A 3 35.97 -42.58 33.99
N THR A 4 34.97 -41.77 33.64
CA THR A 4 34.49 -40.39 33.89
C THR A 4 33.04 -40.44 33.30
N THR A 5 31.99 -39.73 33.69
CA THR A 5 31.80 -38.29 33.81
C THR A 5 30.39 -38.07 34.33
N ILE A 6 30.28 -37.27 35.37
CA ILE A 6 29.01 -36.73 35.86
C ILE A 6 28.77 -35.46 35.04
N THR A 7 27.70 -35.43 34.23
CA THR A 7 27.24 -34.19 33.60
C THR A 7 26.03 -33.68 34.37
N ALA A 8 26.26 -32.67 35.19
CA ALA A 8 25.25 -31.77 35.70
C ALA A 8 25.42 -30.42 35.00
N ALA A 9 24.33 -29.85 34.48
CA ALA A 9 24.12 -28.40 34.45
C ALA A 9 22.70 -28.09 33.97
N ALA A 10 21.93 -27.50 34.88
CA ALA A 10 20.68 -26.83 34.60
C ALA A 10 20.94 -25.53 33.82
N ALA A 11 20.06 -25.21 32.87
CA ALA A 11 19.86 -23.85 32.40
C ALA A 11 18.38 -23.66 32.05
N SER A 12 17.66 -23.22 33.08
CA SER A 12 16.45 -22.41 33.09
C SER A 12 15.78 -22.13 31.74
N THR A 13 14.70 -22.85 31.46
CA THR A 13 13.65 -22.39 30.55
C THR A 13 12.98 -21.17 31.17
N THR A 14 13.43 -19.98 30.81
CA THR A 14 12.62 -18.76 30.96
C THR A 14 12.75 -17.97 29.68
N LEU A 15 12.04 -18.44 28.64
CA LEU A 15 11.72 -17.61 27.50
C LEU A 15 10.83 -16.48 28.01
N LYS A 16 11.45 -15.33 28.27
CA LYS A 16 10.74 -14.05 28.34
C LYS A 16 10.29 -13.76 26.92
N MET A 17 9.09 -14.20 26.57
CA MET A 17 8.36 -13.64 25.43
C MET A 17 8.06 -12.18 25.79
N THR A 18 8.89 -11.30 25.25
CA THR A 18 8.68 -9.86 25.28
C THR A 18 7.36 -9.57 24.58
N ALA A 19 6.41 -9.07 25.36
CA ALA A 19 5.22 -8.43 24.85
C ALA A 19 5.60 -7.21 23.98
N SER A 20 4.83 -7.06 22.91
CA SER A 20 4.37 -5.80 22.31
C SER A 20 5.37 -4.65 22.18
N SER A 21 5.75 -4.36 20.93
CA SER A 21 5.18 -3.20 20.24
C SER A 21 5.78 -3.11 18.83
N SER A 22 5.41 -4.04 17.96
CA SER A 22 5.54 -3.80 16.53
C SER A 22 4.30 -3.04 16.10
N THR A 23 4.37 -1.71 16.07
CA THR A 23 3.43 -0.93 15.25
C THR A 23 3.82 -1.20 13.80
N ALA A 24 3.49 -2.39 13.33
CA ALA A 24 3.42 -2.76 11.92
C ALA A 24 1.96 -2.53 11.51
N ALA A 25 1.54 -1.27 11.53
CA ALA A 25 0.29 -0.89 10.92
C ALA A 25 0.63 -0.45 9.50
N GLU A 26 0.40 -1.40 8.58
CA GLU A 26 -0.18 -1.15 7.26
C GLU A 26 0.67 -0.34 6.26
N ASP A 27 1.81 -0.89 5.85
CA ASP A 27 2.58 -0.43 4.69
C ASP A 27 2.82 -1.62 3.73
N GLN A 28 1.78 -2.32 3.28
CA GLN A 28 1.95 -3.52 2.43
C GLN A 28 0.86 -3.80 1.36
N ASP A 29 0.01 -2.83 1.00
CA ASP A 29 -1.02 -3.05 -0.04
C ASP A 29 -0.88 -2.14 -1.28
N ILE A 30 0.20 -1.35 -1.38
CA ILE A 30 0.52 -0.60 -2.59
C ILE A 30 1.42 -1.45 -3.50
N TYR A 31 0.90 -1.80 -4.67
CA TYR A 31 1.53 -2.68 -5.64
C TYR A 31 2.62 -1.98 -6.44
N ASP A 32 2.33 -0.76 -6.93
CA ASP A 32 3.27 0.05 -7.70
C ASP A 32 2.89 1.53 -7.64
N GLU A 33 3.80 2.38 -8.08
CA GLU A 33 3.61 3.81 -8.21
C GLU A 33 3.59 4.19 -9.69
N ILE A 34 2.48 4.78 -10.12
CA ILE A 34 2.23 5.10 -11.53
C ILE A 34 2.01 6.60 -11.66
N GLU A 35 2.65 7.22 -12.65
CA GLU A 35 2.45 8.63 -12.95
C GLU A 35 1.09 8.84 -13.63
N ILE A 36 0.41 9.93 -13.30
CA ILE A 36 -0.91 10.24 -13.87
C ILE A 36 -0.88 10.39 -15.41
N GLU A 37 0.28 10.68 -15.98
CA GLU A 37 0.55 10.74 -17.43
C GLU A 37 0.43 9.38 -18.14
N ASP A 38 0.65 8.26 -17.44
CA ASP A 38 0.54 6.90 -17.97
C ASP A 38 -0.91 6.37 -17.88
N MET A 39 -1.78 7.07 -17.14
CA MET A 39 -3.18 6.72 -16.99
C MET A 39 -4.06 7.30 -18.11
N THR A 40 -5.13 6.59 -18.45
CA THR A 40 -6.12 7.11 -19.40
C THR A 40 -7.18 7.92 -18.64
N TYR A 41 -7.27 9.21 -18.94
CA TYR A 41 -8.30 10.10 -18.38
C TYR A 41 -9.60 10.06 -19.18
N ASP A 42 -10.73 9.82 -18.51
CA ASP A 42 -12.06 10.01 -19.08
C ASP A 42 -12.66 11.33 -18.59
N SER A 43 -12.84 12.29 -19.49
CA SER A 43 -13.37 13.62 -19.17
C SER A 43 -14.86 13.66 -18.88
N ASN A 44 -15.63 12.65 -19.30
CA ASN A 44 -17.08 12.60 -19.05
C ASN A 44 -17.37 12.12 -17.63
N LEU A 45 -16.57 11.17 -17.15
CA LEU A 45 -16.70 10.58 -15.83
C LEU A 45 -15.72 11.16 -14.81
N GLN A 46 -14.73 11.92 -15.28
CA GLN A 46 -13.65 12.51 -14.47
C GLN A 46 -12.87 11.44 -13.68
N ILE A 47 -12.64 10.30 -14.33
CA ILE A 47 -11.91 9.15 -13.76
C ILE A 47 -10.66 8.86 -14.57
N TYR A 48 -9.60 8.45 -13.88
CA TYR A 48 -8.40 7.88 -14.47
C TYR A 48 -8.47 6.37 -14.37
N HIS A 49 -8.11 5.70 -15.46
CA HIS A 49 -8.07 4.24 -15.50
C HIS A 49 -6.77 3.71 -16.08
N TYR A 50 -6.34 2.56 -15.55
CA TYR A 50 -5.08 1.92 -15.92
C TYR A 50 -5.24 0.40 -16.11
N PRO A 51 -4.70 -0.22 -17.18
CA PRO A 51 -4.79 -1.66 -17.37
C PRO A 51 -4.04 -2.43 -16.28
N CYS A 52 -4.76 -3.22 -15.50
CA CYS A 52 -4.20 -4.04 -14.43
C CYS A 52 -3.69 -5.38 -15.00
N PRO A 53 -2.52 -5.90 -14.58
CA PRO A 53 -1.96 -7.17 -15.08
C PRO A 53 -2.83 -8.40 -14.81
N CYS A 54 -3.85 -8.28 -13.96
CA CYS A 54 -4.82 -9.35 -13.71
C CYS A 54 -5.94 -9.45 -14.75
N GLY A 55 -6.05 -8.49 -15.69
CA GLY A 55 -7.04 -8.50 -16.78
C GLY A 55 -8.18 -7.50 -16.63
N ASP A 56 -8.26 -6.79 -15.50
CA ASP A 56 -9.19 -5.69 -15.25
C ASP A 56 -8.48 -4.33 -15.32
N ARG A 57 -9.13 -3.26 -14.85
CA ARG A 57 -8.58 -1.90 -14.82
C ARG A 57 -8.67 -1.31 -13.41
N PHE A 58 -7.66 -0.55 -13.03
CA PHE A 58 -7.73 0.35 -11.89
C PHE A 58 -8.60 1.56 -12.28
N GLU A 59 -9.33 2.10 -11.31
CA GLU A 59 -10.13 3.30 -11.48
C GLU A 59 -9.95 4.22 -10.26
N ILE A 60 -9.80 5.52 -10.51
CA ILE A 60 -9.66 6.56 -9.48
C ILE A 60 -10.29 7.86 -9.97
N THR A 61 -10.93 8.62 -9.08
CA THR A 61 -11.54 9.89 -9.44
C THR A 61 -10.55 11.05 -9.33
N ILE A 62 -10.71 12.07 -10.17
CA ILE A 62 -9.92 13.31 -10.02
C ILE A 62 -10.23 14.05 -8.72
N THR A 63 -11.41 13.82 -8.14
CA THR A 63 -11.81 14.41 -6.86
C THR A 63 -11.00 13.81 -5.72
N ASP A 64 -10.82 12.49 -5.69
CA ASP A 64 -9.99 11.80 -4.70
C ASP A 64 -8.52 12.24 -4.81
N LEU A 65 -7.98 12.31 -6.03
CA LEU A 65 -6.64 12.84 -6.28
C LEU A 65 -6.46 14.25 -5.69
N ARG A 66 -7.48 15.11 -5.82
CA ARG A 66 -7.47 16.47 -5.27
C ARG A 66 -7.61 16.55 -3.75
N ASP A 67 -8.24 15.56 -3.12
CA ASP A 67 -8.32 15.43 -1.66
C ASP A 67 -7.03 14.85 -1.06
N GLY A 68 -6.02 14.53 -1.91
CA GLY A 68 -4.77 13.89 -1.51
C GLY A 68 -4.91 12.37 -1.35
N GLN A 69 -5.93 11.79 -1.96
CA GLN A 69 -6.19 10.36 -2.01
C GLN A 69 -5.77 9.83 -3.39
N ASP A 70 -4.48 9.57 -3.54
CA ASP A 70 -3.84 9.03 -4.75
C ASP A 70 -3.90 7.50 -4.87
N ILE A 71 -4.86 6.86 -4.21
CA ILE A 71 -4.94 5.39 -4.17
C ILE A 71 -5.96 4.88 -5.18
N ALA A 72 -5.49 4.30 -6.29
CA ALA A 72 -6.37 3.66 -7.26
C ALA A 72 -6.56 2.19 -6.91
N VAL A 73 -7.81 1.73 -6.95
CA VAL A 73 -8.18 0.39 -6.50
C VAL A 73 -8.71 -0.42 -7.68
N CYS A 74 -8.30 -1.69 -7.78
CA CYS A 74 -8.85 -2.62 -8.76
C CYS A 74 -9.96 -3.47 -8.12
N PRO A 75 -11.19 -3.48 -8.67
CA PRO A 75 -12.32 -4.23 -8.10
C PRO A 75 -12.14 -5.75 -8.13
N SER A 76 -11.26 -6.26 -9.00
CA SER A 76 -11.06 -7.71 -9.18
C SER A 76 -9.90 -8.27 -8.40
N CYS A 77 -8.91 -7.44 -8.08
CA CYS A 77 -7.61 -7.91 -7.61
C CYS A 77 -7.26 -7.41 -6.22
N SER A 78 -8.10 -6.55 -5.63
CA SER A 78 -7.90 -5.87 -4.32
C SER A 78 -6.56 -5.17 -4.17
N LEU A 79 -5.76 -5.12 -5.24
CA LEU A 79 -4.51 -4.40 -5.32
C LEU A 79 -4.83 -2.92 -5.33
N MET A 80 -3.97 -2.16 -4.69
CA MET A 80 -3.99 -0.72 -4.71
C MET A 80 -2.70 -0.23 -5.36
N ILE A 81 -2.76 0.82 -6.15
CA ILE A 81 -1.58 1.48 -6.72
C ILE A 81 -1.57 2.94 -6.28
N ARG A 82 -0.37 3.51 -6.17
CA ARG A 82 -0.20 4.92 -5.82
C ARG A 82 -0.06 5.75 -7.09
N VAL A 83 -0.89 6.77 -7.24
CA VAL A 83 -0.86 7.64 -8.40
C VAL A 83 -0.05 8.88 -8.08
N ILE A 84 1.12 9.02 -8.69
CA ILE A 84 1.94 10.21 -8.55
C ILE A 84 1.37 11.29 -9.47
N PHE A 85 0.97 12.41 -8.89
CA PHE A 85 0.47 13.57 -9.62
C PHE A 85 1.15 14.84 -9.10
N ASP A 86 1.38 15.80 -10.01
CA ASP A 86 1.78 17.15 -9.66
C ASP A 86 0.57 18.08 -9.73
N GLU A 87 0.49 19.03 -8.79
CA GLU A 87 -0.56 20.06 -8.76
C GLU A 87 -0.61 20.89 -10.06
N ALA A 88 0.50 20.94 -10.79
CA ALA A 88 0.63 21.63 -12.08
C ALA A 88 0.07 20.84 -13.28
N ASP A 89 -0.07 19.51 -13.15
CA ASP A 89 -0.52 18.62 -14.24
C ASP A 89 -2.04 18.36 -14.19
N LEU A 90 -2.64 18.51 -13.01
CA LEU A 90 -4.09 18.40 -12.86
C LEU A 90 -4.78 19.59 -13.55
N PRO A 91 -5.71 19.36 -14.50
CA PRO A 91 -6.51 20.45 -15.04
C PRO A 91 -7.28 21.11 -13.90
N GLU A 92 -7.30 22.45 -13.86
CA GLU A 92 -8.08 23.25 -12.91
C GLU A 92 -9.58 22.99 -13.08
N VAL A 93 -10.09 21.88 -12.53
CA VAL A 93 -11.50 21.77 -12.21
C VAL A 93 -11.71 22.73 -11.04
N GLN A 94 -12.41 23.83 -11.30
CA GLN A 94 -12.76 24.82 -10.29
C GLN A 94 -13.40 24.06 -9.10
N GLN A 95 -12.65 23.91 -8.01
CA GLN A 95 -13.21 23.47 -6.75
C GLN A 95 -14.09 24.62 -6.28
N GLU A 96 -15.36 24.59 -6.68
CA GLU A 96 -16.40 25.40 -6.05
C GLU A 96 -16.59 24.86 -4.63
N LYS A 97 -15.66 25.25 -3.74
CA LYS A 97 -15.87 25.24 -2.29
C LYS A 97 -17.06 26.16 -2.02
N SER A 98 -18.25 25.57 -1.94
CA SER A 98 -19.41 26.24 -1.36
C SER A 98 -19.36 26.26 0.16
#